data_AF-A0A136MFQ2-F1
#
_entry.id   AF-A0A136MFQ2-F1
#
_cell.length_a   1.000
_cell.length_b   1.000
_cell.length_c   1.000
_cell.angle_alpha   90.00
_cell.angle_beta   90.00
_cell.angle_gamma   90.00
#
_symmetry.space_group_name_H-M   'P 1'
#
loop_
_entity.id
_entity.type
_entity.pdbx_description
1 polymer ?
#
loop_
_entity_poly.entity_id
_entity_poly.type
_entity_poly.pdbx_seq_one_letter_code
_entity_poly.pdbx_strand_id
1 'polypeptide(L)'
;MSVHLSFRFLLSAGVLSLVVLMPSQAALVDQVKGLWDFDGGSLSATVGQPLVFAGAASATTTFGSTTSFGIPDIGGSPANVMHFPGYPIAADGIMVYPGIEANGGGSYVNRYALLMDILFPPGSDNHYRALLQTSDSNSNDADIFVGDGSVGPDPNGIGANFTYHGTILPDTWYRIAFVVDSAATPPVIDKYVNGTYVGTSELD
;
A
#
# COMPACT_ATOMS: atom_id res chain seq x y z
N MET A 1 -2.31 -20.76 7.16
CA MET A 1 -1.01 -20.56 6.50
C MET A 1 -1.01 -19.10 6.06
N SER A 2 -0.16 -18.26 6.68
CA SER A 2 -0.31 -16.80 6.65
C SER A 2 0.09 -16.23 5.29
N VAL A 3 -0.80 -15.44 4.68
CA VAL A 3 -0.45 -14.55 3.57
C VAL A 3 0.58 -13.55 4.10
N HIS A 4 1.79 -13.55 3.54
CA HIS A 4 2.82 -12.57 3.81
C HIS A 4 2.64 -11.47 2.78
N LEU A 5 2.12 -10.32 3.18
CA LEU A 5 2.01 -9.17 2.27
C LEU A 5 3.27 -8.32 2.50
N SER A 6 4.07 -8.01 1.48
CA SER A 6 5.20 -7.06 1.66
C SER A 6 4.74 -5.64 1.34
N PHE A 7 4.82 -4.68 2.27
CA PHE A 7 4.31 -3.31 2.05
C PHE A 7 5.11 -2.19 2.69
N ARG A 8 4.94 -1.02 2.09
CA ARG A 8 5.59 0.25 2.37
C ARG A 8 4.50 1.30 2.63
N PHE A 9 4.47 1.88 3.84
CA PHE A 9 3.28 2.58 4.38
C PHE A 9 3.47 4.09 4.58
N LEU A 10 2.34 4.80 4.72
CA LEU A 10 2.12 5.92 5.65
C LEU A 10 0.63 6.18 5.86
N LEU A 11 0.33 6.87 6.97
CA LEU A 11 -1.00 7.20 7.49
C LEU A 11 -1.13 8.72 7.75
N SER A 12 -2.38 9.23 7.72
CA SER A 12 -2.75 10.66 7.64
C SER A 12 -3.30 11.27 8.93
N ALA A 13 -3.24 12.61 9.04
CA ALA A 13 -4.12 13.46 9.86
C ALA A 13 -5.16 14.26 8.99
N GLY A 14 -6.40 14.48 9.49
CA GLY A 14 -7.66 14.92 8.78
C GLY A 14 -7.80 16.42 8.38
N VAL A 15 -8.86 16.94 7.69
CA VAL A 15 -10.34 16.76 7.75
C VAL A 15 -11.05 17.12 6.40
N LEU A 16 -12.10 16.40 5.98
CA LEU A 16 -13.28 16.94 5.25
C LEU A 16 -14.52 16.03 5.45
N SER A 17 -15.69 16.62 5.73
CA SER A 17 -16.97 15.92 5.96
C SER A 17 -17.73 15.62 4.66
N LEU A 18 -18.22 14.39 4.53
CA LEU A 18 -19.40 14.03 3.73
C LEU A 18 -20.29 13.13 4.58
N VAL A 19 -21.51 13.59 4.89
CA VAL A 19 -22.53 12.78 5.57
C VAL A 19 -23.25 11.95 4.50
N VAL A 20 -23.06 10.63 4.54
CA VAL A 20 -24.01 9.66 3.96
C VAL A 20 -24.38 8.70 5.10
N LEU A 21 -25.68 8.63 5.40
CA LEU A 21 -26.29 7.79 6.44
C LEU A 21 -25.90 6.32 6.26
N MET A 22 -25.11 5.73 7.19
CA MET A 22 -24.99 4.29 7.52
C MET A 22 -24.33 4.14 8.93
N PRO A 23 -24.50 3.00 9.65
CA PRO A 23 -24.61 2.95 11.11
C PRO A 23 -23.30 3.23 11.86
N SER A 24 -23.45 3.56 13.14
CA SER A 24 -22.44 3.96 14.13
C SER A 24 -20.98 3.64 13.79
N GLN A 25 -20.16 4.69 13.76
CA GLN A 25 -18.70 4.74 13.64
C GLN A 25 -17.91 3.71 14.48
N ALA A 26 -18.53 3.08 15.48
CA ALA A 26 -17.95 2.03 16.30
C ALA A 26 -17.75 0.67 15.59
N ALA A 27 -18.52 0.37 14.53
CA ALA A 27 -18.45 -0.95 13.85
C ALA A 27 -17.28 -1.08 12.85
N LEU A 28 -16.65 0.02 12.43
CA LEU A 28 -15.57 -0.01 11.44
C LEU A 28 -14.19 -0.32 12.04
N VAL A 29 -13.99 -0.06 13.34
CA VAL A 29 -12.68 -0.26 14.00
C VAL A 29 -12.36 -1.75 14.20
N ASP A 30 -13.38 -2.61 14.38
CA ASP A 30 -13.22 -4.06 14.56
C ASP A 30 -12.82 -4.80 13.25
N GLN A 31 -12.90 -4.12 12.11
CA GLN A 31 -12.54 -4.68 10.80
C GLN A 31 -11.10 -4.35 10.36
N VAL A 32 -10.43 -3.38 10.99
CA VAL A 32 -9.03 -3.06 10.65
C VAL A 32 -8.13 -4.12 11.25
N LYS A 33 -7.42 -4.86 10.39
CA LYS A 33 -6.54 -5.97 10.79
C LYS A 33 -5.06 -5.61 10.86
N GLY A 34 -4.71 -4.42 10.36
CA GLY A 34 -3.36 -3.88 10.41
C GLY A 34 -3.36 -2.36 10.28
N LEU A 35 -2.59 -1.68 11.13
CA LEU A 35 -2.40 -0.24 11.10
C LEU A 35 -0.98 0.11 11.54
N TRP A 36 -0.26 0.87 10.72
CA TRP A 36 1.12 1.30 10.98
C TRP A 36 1.26 2.77 10.61
N ASP A 37 1.45 3.63 11.61
CA ASP A 37 1.57 5.09 11.44
C ASP A 37 3.03 5.60 11.49
N PHE A 38 3.95 4.78 12.00
CA PHE A 38 5.37 5.11 12.16
C PHE A 38 5.70 6.28 13.08
N ASP A 39 4.75 6.74 13.88
CA ASP A 39 4.96 7.83 14.83
C ASP A 39 6.08 7.48 15.83
N GLY A 40 6.17 6.20 16.20
CA GLY A 40 7.22 5.66 17.07
C GLY A 40 8.55 5.35 16.36
N GLY A 41 8.72 5.70 15.09
CA GLY A 41 9.96 5.49 14.34
C GLY A 41 10.39 4.03 14.23
N SER A 42 9.42 3.11 14.10
CA SER A 42 9.66 1.67 14.08
C SER A 42 8.58 0.94 13.28
N LEU A 43 8.77 -0.36 13.06
CA LEU A 43 7.79 -1.25 12.42
C LEU A 43 6.63 -1.67 13.34
N SER A 44 6.50 -1.05 14.51
CA SER A 44 5.42 -1.32 15.47
C SER A 44 4.04 -1.08 14.85
N ALA A 45 3.09 -1.97 15.13
CA ALA A 45 1.69 -1.80 14.76
C ALA A 45 0.94 -0.99 15.82
N THR A 46 0.09 -0.09 15.36
CA THR A 46 -0.97 0.54 16.17
C THR A 46 -2.16 -0.41 16.29
N VAL A 47 -2.44 -1.18 15.24
CA VAL A 47 -3.42 -2.27 15.23
C VAL A 47 -2.80 -3.47 14.52
N GLY A 48 -3.05 -4.68 15.04
CA GLY A 48 -2.56 -5.92 14.44
C GLY A 48 -1.15 -6.29 14.88
N GLN A 49 -0.39 -6.93 14.00
CA GLN A 49 0.98 -7.38 14.26
C GLN A 49 2.01 -6.37 13.73
N PRO A 50 3.18 -6.25 14.37
CA PRO A 50 4.28 -5.46 13.81
C PRO A 50 4.66 -5.93 12.41
N LEU A 51 5.15 -5.01 11.59
CA LEU A 51 5.83 -5.37 10.34
C LEU A 51 7.16 -6.04 10.67
N VAL A 52 7.66 -6.85 9.74
CA VAL A 52 8.91 -7.60 9.92
C VAL A 52 9.82 -7.35 8.72
N PHE A 53 11.07 -6.97 8.97
CA PHE A 53 12.06 -6.90 7.91
C PHE A 53 12.35 -8.30 7.34
N ALA A 54 12.40 -8.40 6.02
CA ALA A 54 12.95 -9.54 5.31
C ALA A 54 14.33 -9.20 4.74
N GLY A 55 15.22 -10.20 4.71
CA GLY A 55 16.58 -10.03 4.20
C GLY A 55 17.35 -8.92 4.91
N ALA A 56 18.02 -8.07 4.13
CA ALA A 56 18.81 -6.94 4.59
C ALA A 56 18.05 -5.60 4.57
N ALA A 57 16.71 -5.63 4.46
CA ALA A 57 15.88 -4.42 4.39
C ALA A 57 16.09 -3.47 5.58
N SER A 58 16.38 -4.00 6.77
CA SER A 58 16.67 -3.22 7.97
C SER A 58 17.93 -2.35 7.85
N ALA A 59 18.87 -2.71 6.99
CA ALA A 59 20.13 -1.98 6.82
C ALA A 59 19.97 -0.67 6.04
N THR A 60 18.87 -0.53 5.29
CA THR A 60 18.63 0.63 4.41
C THR A 60 17.29 1.32 4.66
N THR A 61 16.46 0.76 5.55
CA THR A 61 15.22 1.41 5.99
C THR A 61 15.50 2.34 7.16
N THR A 62 15.01 3.56 7.07
CA THR A 62 15.15 4.60 8.09
C THR A 62 13.79 5.18 8.44
N PHE A 63 13.64 5.67 9.67
CA PHE A 63 12.45 6.40 10.11
C PHE A 63 12.84 7.81 10.51
N GLY A 64 11.97 8.78 10.24
CA GLY A 64 12.22 10.19 10.50
C GLY A 64 11.07 11.04 10.02
N SER A 65 11.10 12.35 10.29
CA SER A 65 10.04 13.24 9.82
C SER A 65 10.21 13.60 8.34
N THR A 66 9.12 13.93 7.66
CA THR A 66 9.11 14.54 6.31
C THR A 66 10.12 15.68 6.20
N THR A 67 10.12 16.59 7.19
CA THR A 67 11.08 17.70 7.29
C THR A 67 12.52 17.22 7.38
N SER A 68 12.82 16.20 8.19
CA SER A 68 14.18 15.68 8.35
C SER A 68 14.73 15.02 7.08
N PHE A 69 13.85 14.46 6.25
CA PHE A 69 14.19 13.89 4.96
C PHE A 69 14.16 14.91 3.82
N GLY A 70 13.73 16.15 4.07
CA GLY A 70 13.61 17.18 3.05
C GLY A 70 12.57 16.88 1.98
N ILE A 71 11.54 16.09 2.32
CA ILE A 71 10.42 15.76 1.44
C ILE A 71 9.19 16.60 1.82
N PRO A 72 8.21 16.77 0.91
CA PRO A 72 6.96 17.45 1.22
C PRO A 72 6.28 16.93 2.49
N ASP A 73 5.64 17.82 3.22
CA ASP A 73 4.83 17.48 4.39
C ASP A 73 3.47 16.89 3.96
N ILE A 74 2.90 16.01 4.78
CA ILE A 74 1.59 15.39 4.51
C ILE A 74 0.49 16.35 4.95
N GLY A 75 -0.35 16.79 4.00
CA GLY A 75 -1.41 17.75 4.28
C GLY A 75 -0.89 19.10 4.83
N GLY A 76 0.37 19.45 4.54
CA GLY A 76 1.02 20.66 5.04
C GLY A 76 1.51 20.58 6.50
N SER A 77 1.53 19.39 7.11
CA SER A 77 2.07 19.18 8.45
C SER A 77 3.19 18.13 8.46
N PRO A 78 4.29 18.36 9.19
CA PRO A 78 5.33 17.36 9.35
C PRO A 78 4.78 16.06 9.94
N ALA A 79 5.20 14.92 9.40
CA ALA A 79 4.80 13.59 9.85
C ALA A 79 6.01 12.65 9.91
N ASN A 80 6.00 11.68 10.83
CA ASN A 80 7.03 10.64 10.88
C ASN A 80 6.72 9.57 9.83
N VAL A 81 7.73 9.25 9.02
CA VAL A 81 7.62 8.39 7.85
C VAL A 81 8.63 7.26 7.90
N MET A 82 8.31 6.15 7.24
CA MET A 82 9.30 5.13 6.89
C MET A 82 9.86 5.42 5.51
N HIS A 83 11.18 5.62 5.42
CA HIS A 83 11.91 5.85 4.18
C HIS A 83 12.81 4.66 3.87
N PHE A 84 12.92 4.31 2.61
CA PHE A 84 13.67 3.16 2.15
C PHE A 84 14.03 3.31 0.66
N PRO A 85 15.05 2.59 0.14
CA PRO A 85 15.34 2.55 -1.29
C PRO A 85 14.54 1.44 -2.00
N GLY A 86 14.59 1.38 -3.33
CA GLY A 86 14.26 0.13 -4.03
C GLY A 86 15.16 -1.00 -3.53
N TYR A 87 14.59 -2.12 -3.10
CA TYR A 87 15.39 -3.24 -2.60
C TYR A 87 16.00 -4.01 -3.78
N PRO A 88 17.34 -4.19 -3.84
CA PRO A 88 17.99 -4.77 -5.01
C PRO A 88 17.98 -6.30 -5.03
N ILE A 89 17.67 -6.95 -3.91
CA ILE A 89 17.71 -8.40 -3.75
C ILE A 89 16.29 -8.90 -3.48
N ALA A 90 15.86 -9.95 -4.18
CA ALA A 90 14.51 -10.50 -4.03
C ALA A 90 14.18 -10.98 -2.59
N ALA A 91 15.18 -11.30 -1.77
CA ALA A 91 14.97 -11.67 -0.37
C ALA A 91 14.69 -10.46 0.55
N ASP A 92 14.92 -9.22 0.10
CA ASP A 92 14.76 -8.02 0.90
C ASP A 92 13.33 -7.48 0.80
N GLY A 93 12.73 -7.12 1.93
CA GLY A 93 11.33 -6.70 1.96
C GLY A 93 10.83 -6.27 3.34
N ILE A 94 9.55 -5.94 3.43
CA ILE A 94 8.87 -5.58 4.69
C ILE A 94 7.60 -6.41 4.77
N MET A 95 7.65 -7.51 5.49
CA MET A 95 6.54 -8.46 5.63
C MET A 95 5.45 -7.95 6.57
N VAL A 96 4.22 -8.27 6.22
CA VAL A 96 2.98 -7.97 6.93
C VAL A 96 2.27 -9.28 7.21
N TYR A 97 1.81 -9.41 8.45
CA TYR A 97 1.04 -10.54 8.92
C TYR A 97 -0.33 -10.05 9.36
N PRO A 98 -1.29 -9.92 8.44
CA PRO A 98 -2.54 -9.22 8.74
C PRO A 98 -3.45 -10.02 9.68
N GLY A 99 -3.21 -11.32 9.90
CA GLY A 99 -4.09 -12.15 10.74
C GLY A 99 -5.53 -12.22 10.23
N ILE A 100 -5.73 -12.03 8.93
CA ILE A 100 -7.03 -12.20 8.26
C ILE A 100 -7.22 -13.69 7.97
N GLU A 101 -8.36 -14.23 8.37
CA GLU A 101 -8.77 -15.59 8.03
C GLU A 101 -9.20 -15.68 6.55
N ALA A 102 -9.12 -16.89 5.99
CA ALA A 102 -9.52 -17.13 4.60
C ALA A 102 -10.97 -16.67 4.33
N ASN A 103 -11.18 -15.92 3.24
CA ASN A 103 -12.43 -15.20 3.01
C ASN A 103 -12.81 -15.10 1.51
N GLY A 104 -13.36 -16.17 0.96
CA GLY A 104 -13.76 -16.22 -0.46
C GLY A 104 -13.57 -17.57 -1.12
N GLY A 105 -13.45 -18.65 -0.33
CA GLY A 105 -13.12 -19.99 -0.80
C GLY A 105 -11.64 -20.32 -0.60
N GLY A 106 -11.30 -21.61 -0.71
CA GLY A 106 -9.94 -22.09 -0.48
C GLY A 106 -9.42 -21.81 0.94
N SER A 107 -8.11 -21.63 1.05
CA SER A 107 -7.39 -21.46 2.33
C SER A 107 -6.69 -20.11 2.46
N TYR A 108 -6.97 -19.16 1.55
CA TYR A 108 -6.28 -17.88 1.44
C TYR A 108 -7.25 -16.70 1.64
N VAL A 109 -6.65 -15.53 1.89
CA VAL A 109 -7.37 -14.26 1.94
C VAL A 109 -7.60 -13.80 0.50
N ASN A 110 -8.87 -13.78 0.08
CA ASN A 110 -9.25 -13.42 -1.30
C ASN A 110 -9.93 -12.06 -1.35
N ARG A 111 -10.40 -11.53 -0.22
CA ARG A 111 -11.11 -10.26 -0.14
C ARG A 111 -10.46 -9.35 0.89
N TYR A 112 -9.93 -8.22 0.44
CA TYR A 112 -9.30 -7.26 1.35
C TYR A 112 -9.25 -5.87 0.74
N ALA A 113 -9.15 -4.87 1.60
CA ALA A 113 -8.81 -3.52 1.21
C ALA A 113 -7.43 -3.18 1.77
N LEU A 114 -6.65 -2.48 0.98
CA LEU A 114 -5.33 -1.99 1.33
C LEU A 114 -5.28 -0.49 1.06
N LEU A 115 -4.85 0.28 2.04
CA LEU A 115 -4.62 1.71 1.93
C LEU A 115 -3.17 2.04 2.26
N MET A 116 -2.57 2.94 1.48
CA MET A 116 -1.18 3.39 1.65
C MET A 116 -1.07 4.88 1.32
N ASP A 117 -0.43 5.67 2.18
CA ASP A 117 0.09 6.97 1.77
C ASP A 117 1.51 6.79 1.22
N ILE A 118 1.73 7.27 0.00
CA ILE A 118 2.98 7.07 -0.73
C ILE A 118 3.51 8.40 -1.26
N LEU A 119 4.84 8.50 -1.33
CA LEU A 119 5.56 9.53 -2.07
C LEU A 119 6.78 8.87 -2.73
N PHE A 120 7.00 9.19 -3.99
CA PHE A 120 8.18 8.74 -4.73
C PHE A 120 9.05 9.94 -5.14
N PRO A 121 10.38 9.83 -5.03
CA PRO A 121 11.27 10.89 -5.49
C PRO A 121 11.31 10.92 -7.04
N PRO A 122 11.80 12.01 -7.66
CA PRO A 122 11.86 12.15 -9.12
C PRO A 122 12.65 11.04 -9.79
N GLY A 123 13.70 10.51 -9.15
CA GLY A 123 14.51 9.41 -9.68
C GLY A 123 13.77 8.08 -9.77
N SER A 124 12.58 7.97 -9.20
CA SER A 124 11.72 6.79 -9.33
C SER A 124 10.67 6.94 -10.42
N ASP A 125 10.47 8.13 -11.01
CA ASP A 125 9.48 8.38 -12.06
C ASP A 125 9.76 7.56 -13.33
N ASN A 126 8.71 7.12 -14.02
CA ASN A 126 8.80 6.27 -15.21
C ASN A 126 9.54 4.93 -15.02
N HIS A 127 9.48 4.37 -13.81
CA HIS A 127 9.94 3.02 -13.49
C HIS A 127 8.84 2.24 -12.77
N TYR A 128 8.83 0.92 -12.92
CA TYR A 128 7.97 0.07 -12.10
C TYR A 128 8.37 0.16 -10.62
N ARG A 129 7.37 0.35 -9.76
CA ARG A 129 7.53 0.47 -8.31
C ARG A 129 6.60 -0.52 -7.64
N ALA A 130 7.15 -1.63 -7.16
CA ALA A 130 6.40 -2.68 -6.47
C ALA A 130 5.75 -2.14 -5.20
N LEU A 131 4.46 -2.43 -5.03
CA LEU A 131 3.68 -2.09 -3.85
C LEU A 131 3.36 -3.36 -3.04
N LEU A 132 2.77 -4.38 -3.67
CA LEU A 132 2.40 -5.65 -3.04
C LEU A 132 3.06 -6.84 -3.73
N GLN A 133 3.52 -7.80 -2.93
CA GLN A 133 3.71 -9.19 -3.34
C GLN A 133 2.96 -10.10 -2.37
N THR A 134 2.16 -11.03 -2.89
CA THR A 134 1.39 -12.03 -2.14
C THR A 134 2.09 -13.38 -2.07
N SER A 135 3.07 -13.65 -2.95
CA SER A 135 3.94 -14.81 -2.86
C SER A 135 4.84 -14.74 -1.63
N ASP A 136 4.69 -15.70 -0.72
CA ASP A 136 5.41 -15.78 0.56
C ASP A 136 6.92 -15.97 0.40
N SER A 137 7.35 -16.57 -0.70
CA SER A 137 8.75 -16.80 -1.06
C SER A 137 9.35 -15.65 -1.87
N ASN A 138 8.55 -14.65 -2.25
CA ASN A 138 8.92 -13.57 -3.16
C ASN A 138 9.68 -14.09 -4.41
N SER A 139 9.23 -15.22 -4.94
CA SER A 139 9.90 -15.96 -6.03
C SER A 139 9.47 -15.52 -7.43
N ASN A 140 8.52 -14.59 -7.52
CA ASN A 140 7.94 -14.02 -8.73
C ASN A 140 7.89 -12.48 -8.63
N ASP A 141 7.43 -11.84 -9.70
CA ASP A 141 7.23 -10.39 -9.73
C ASP A 141 6.03 -9.98 -8.86
N ALA A 142 6.00 -8.73 -8.43
CA ALA A 142 4.95 -8.19 -7.56
C ALA A 142 3.55 -8.33 -8.20
N ASP A 143 2.50 -8.27 -7.39
CA ASP A 143 1.11 -8.35 -7.86
C ASP A 143 0.51 -6.96 -8.08
N ILE A 144 0.95 -5.97 -7.31
CA ILE A 144 0.47 -4.58 -7.39
C ILE A 144 1.66 -3.64 -7.51
N PHE A 145 1.58 -2.69 -8.44
CA PHE A 145 2.61 -1.69 -8.70
C PHE A 145 2.03 -0.29 -8.83
N VAL A 146 2.94 0.68 -8.79
CA VAL A 146 2.84 1.84 -9.68
C VAL A 146 3.62 1.51 -10.96
N GLY A 147 2.96 1.61 -12.11
CA GLY A 147 3.55 1.31 -13.42
C GLY A 147 4.54 2.39 -13.87
N ASP A 148 5.26 2.11 -14.95
CA ASP A 148 6.17 3.07 -15.58
C ASP A 148 5.43 4.07 -16.51
N GLY A 149 6.17 4.88 -17.26
CA GLY A 149 5.59 5.88 -18.17
C GLY A 149 4.96 5.31 -19.45
N SER A 150 5.09 4.00 -19.69
CA SER A 150 4.57 3.32 -20.89
C SER A 150 3.27 2.56 -20.66
N VAL A 151 2.89 2.35 -19.39
CA VAL A 151 1.65 1.66 -19.03
C VAL A 151 0.41 2.48 -19.39
N GLY A 152 -0.74 1.81 -19.45
CA GLY A 152 -2.02 2.44 -19.71
C GLY A 152 -3.16 1.92 -18.82
N PRO A 153 -4.32 2.60 -18.84
CA PRO A 153 -4.59 3.83 -19.62
C PRO A 153 -3.87 5.08 -19.12
N ASP A 154 -3.42 5.11 -17.86
CA ASP A 154 -2.75 6.27 -17.26
C ASP A 154 -1.26 5.96 -17.00
N PRO A 155 -0.31 6.61 -17.71
CA PRO A 155 1.12 6.50 -17.42
C PRO A 155 1.44 6.81 -15.96
N ASN A 156 2.38 6.07 -15.37
CA ASN A 156 2.69 6.12 -13.93
C ASN A 156 1.48 5.88 -13.00
N GLY A 157 0.42 5.22 -13.48
CA GLY A 157 -0.75 4.87 -12.67
C GLY A 157 -0.52 3.69 -11.73
N ILE A 158 -1.46 3.49 -10.80
CA ILE A 158 -1.49 2.33 -9.91
C ILE A 158 -2.26 1.16 -10.54
N GLY A 159 -1.80 -0.08 -10.34
CA GLY A 159 -2.41 -1.19 -11.05
C GLY A 159 -1.83 -2.56 -10.78
N ALA A 160 -2.51 -3.52 -11.38
CA ALA A 160 -2.18 -4.93 -11.48
C ALA A 160 -2.56 -5.40 -12.88
N ASN A 161 -2.01 -6.53 -13.32
CA ASN A 161 -2.37 -7.20 -14.57
C ASN A 161 -2.41 -6.25 -15.79
N PHE A 162 -1.31 -5.52 -16.01
CA PHE A 162 -1.10 -4.60 -17.15
C PHE A 162 -2.09 -3.42 -17.28
N THR A 163 -2.93 -3.16 -16.28
CA THR A 163 -3.93 -2.08 -16.33
C THR A 163 -3.77 -1.13 -15.15
N TYR A 164 -3.41 0.12 -15.46
CA TYR A 164 -2.95 1.12 -14.50
C TYR A 164 -3.75 2.42 -14.60
N HIS A 165 -4.31 2.87 -13.48
CA HIS A 165 -5.19 4.04 -13.39
C HIS A 165 -4.65 5.03 -12.37
N GLY A 166 -4.93 6.32 -12.56
CA GLY A 166 -4.59 7.37 -11.59
C GLY A 166 -3.08 7.61 -11.50
N THR A 167 -2.55 8.39 -12.44
CA THR A 167 -1.13 8.81 -12.48
C THR A 167 -0.63 9.32 -11.13
N ILE A 168 0.51 8.79 -10.70
CA ILE A 168 1.26 9.22 -9.51
C ILE A 168 2.43 10.10 -9.96
N LEU A 169 2.50 11.32 -9.44
CA LEU A 169 3.57 12.26 -9.71
C LEU A 169 4.68 12.18 -8.65
N PRO A 170 5.94 12.46 -9.03
CA PRO A 170 7.03 12.56 -8.06
C PRO A 170 6.82 13.71 -7.08
N ASP A 171 7.49 13.63 -5.93
CA ASP A 171 7.46 14.64 -4.84
C ASP A 171 6.04 15.07 -4.47
N THR A 172 5.09 14.14 -4.54
CA THR A 172 3.69 14.38 -4.21
C THR A 172 3.17 13.23 -3.38
N TRP A 173 2.53 13.56 -2.26
CA TRP A 173 1.85 12.57 -1.43
C TRP A 173 0.52 12.16 -2.07
N TYR A 174 0.30 10.85 -2.15
CA TYR A 174 -0.98 10.27 -2.54
C TYR A 174 -1.41 9.25 -1.52
N ARG A 175 -2.68 9.31 -1.12
CA ARG A 175 -3.36 8.18 -0.51
C ARG A 175 -3.89 7.29 -1.62
N ILE A 176 -3.35 6.09 -1.76
CA ILE A 176 -3.84 5.09 -2.69
C ILE A 176 -4.59 4.00 -1.95
N ALA A 177 -5.62 3.45 -2.58
CA ALA A 177 -6.35 2.32 -2.05
C ALA A 177 -6.61 1.27 -3.14
N PHE A 178 -6.56 0.01 -2.74
CA PHE A 178 -6.95 -1.14 -3.54
C PHE A 178 -8.03 -1.91 -2.79
N VAL A 179 -9.10 -2.27 -3.49
CA VAL A 179 -10.13 -3.19 -2.99
C VAL A 179 -10.10 -4.42 -3.87
N VAL A 180 -9.63 -5.53 -3.30
CA VAL A 180 -9.39 -6.79 -4.00
C VAL A 180 -10.53 -7.75 -3.69
N ASP A 181 -11.12 -8.34 -4.72
CA ASP A 181 -12.01 -9.49 -4.62
C ASP A 181 -11.59 -10.57 -5.63
N SER A 182 -10.64 -11.41 -5.21
CA SER A 182 -10.17 -12.56 -5.98
C SER A 182 -11.20 -13.69 -6.06
N ALA A 183 -12.29 -13.60 -5.30
CA ALA A 183 -13.39 -14.57 -5.33
C ALA A 183 -14.57 -14.11 -6.19
N ALA A 184 -14.49 -12.94 -6.83
CA ALA A 184 -15.44 -12.48 -7.82
C ALA A 184 -15.34 -13.29 -9.14
N THR A 185 -16.28 -13.10 -10.06
CA THR A 185 -16.28 -13.77 -11.37
C THR A 185 -16.56 -12.74 -12.47
N PRO A 186 -15.51 -12.22 -13.15
CA PRO A 186 -14.08 -12.49 -12.93
C PRO A 186 -13.55 -11.88 -11.61
N PRO A 187 -12.39 -12.33 -11.10
CA PRO A 187 -11.63 -11.67 -10.05
C PRO A 187 -11.34 -10.21 -10.38
N VAL A 188 -11.43 -9.30 -9.41
CA VAL A 188 -11.28 -7.84 -9.66
C VAL A 188 -10.49 -7.10 -8.60
N ILE A 189 -9.91 -5.98 -9.02
CA ILE A 189 -9.28 -4.98 -8.17
C ILE A 189 -9.78 -3.56 -8.52
N ASP A 190 -10.46 -2.93 -7.57
CA ASP A 190 -10.83 -1.52 -7.67
C ASP A 190 -9.76 -0.63 -7.05
N LYS A 191 -9.52 0.53 -7.67
CA LYS A 191 -8.41 1.42 -7.35
C LYS A 191 -8.91 2.82 -7.04
N TYR A 192 -8.29 3.45 -6.05
CA TYR A 192 -8.62 4.80 -5.60
C TYR A 192 -7.34 5.62 -5.38
N VAL A 193 -7.39 6.91 -5.72
CA VAL A 193 -6.36 7.89 -5.44
C VAL A 193 -6.99 9.08 -4.73
N ASN A 194 -6.47 9.45 -3.57
CA ASN A 194 -6.99 10.50 -2.67
C ASN A 194 -8.50 10.37 -2.41
N GLY A 195 -8.98 9.13 -2.22
CA GLY A 195 -10.38 8.81 -1.99
C GLY A 195 -11.28 8.84 -3.24
N THR A 196 -10.73 9.19 -4.42
CA THR A 196 -11.47 9.18 -5.69
C THR A 196 -11.25 7.86 -6.41
N TYR A 197 -12.32 7.22 -6.87
CA TYR A 197 -12.24 6.03 -7.71
C TYR A 197 -11.57 6.35 -9.04
N VAL A 198 -10.52 5.61 -9.40
CA VAL A 198 -9.76 5.84 -10.65
C VAL A 198 -9.95 4.73 -11.68
N GLY A 199 -10.39 3.54 -11.27
CA GLY A 199 -10.75 2.47 -12.20
C GLY A 199 -10.65 1.07 -11.60
N THR A 200 -11.05 0.08 -12.40
CA THR A 200 -11.04 -1.35 -12.05
C THR A 200 -10.16 -2.11 -13.02
N SER A 201 -9.59 -3.23 -12.58
CA SER A 201 -8.92 -4.21 -13.44
C SER A 201 -9.40 -5.61 -13.09
N GLU A 202 -9.44 -6.50 -14.08
CA GLU A 202 -9.56 -7.94 -13.82
C GLU A 202 -8.22 -8.47 -13.29
N LEU A 203 -8.31 -9.36 -12.30
CA LEU A 203 -7.17 -10.15 -11.83
C LEU A 203 -7.16 -11.50 -12.56
N ASP A 204 -5.98 -12.08 -12.70
CA ASP A 204 -5.72 -13.37 -13.32
C ASP A 204 -6.05 -14.58 -12.42
#